data_AF-A0A498FN41-F1
#
_entry.id   AF-A0A498FN41-F1
#
_cell.length_a   1.000
_cell.length_b   1.000
_cell.length_c   1.000
_cell.angle_alpha   90.00
_cell.angle_beta   90.00
_cell.angle_gamma   90.00
#
_symmetry.space_group_name_H-M   'P 1'
#
loop_
_entity.id
_entity.type
_entity.pdbx_description
1 polymer ?
#
loop_
_entity_poly.entity_id
_entity_poly.type
_entity_poly.pdbx_seq_one_letter_code
_entity_poly.pdbx_strand_id
1 'polypeptide(L)'
;MPSDAVQSDNGVTRSGETAAIFTSHGVLDASTTILAARAVGPSAEANPIVRELLAMGELPAAVVMLAVVGLCCGAWPVAADALEAPEWVGLGIATIGAAVAAVNLVVVFA
;
A
#
# COMPACT_ATOMS: atom_id res chain seq x y z
N MET A 1 -21.00 -40.69 11.47
CA MET A 1 -21.24 -40.21 10.09
C MET A 1 -20.19 -39.15 9.79
N PRO A 2 -19.39 -39.24 8.72
CA PRO A 2 -18.46 -38.20 8.32
C PRO A 2 -19.16 -37.25 7.33
N SER A 3 -19.48 -36.07 7.80
CA SER A 3 -19.80 -34.84 7.05
C SER A 3 -19.37 -33.78 8.06
N ASP A 4 -18.32 -33.00 7.84
CA ASP A 4 -18.37 -31.86 6.94
C ASP A 4 -16.97 -31.56 6.39
N ALA A 5 -16.62 -32.21 5.28
CA ALA A 5 -15.67 -31.65 4.34
C ALA A 5 -16.46 -30.74 3.41
N VAL A 6 -16.64 -29.47 3.79
CA VAL A 6 -16.69 -28.27 2.92
C VAL A 6 -16.83 -27.06 3.86
N GLN A 7 -15.72 -26.43 4.22
CA GLN A 7 -15.69 -24.98 4.24
C GLN A 7 -14.46 -24.57 3.45
N SER A 8 -14.73 -24.11 2.23
CA SER A 8 -13.74 -23.47 1.36
C SER A 8 -13.29 -22.21 2.10
N ASP A 9 -12.25 -22.32 2.92
CA ASP A 9 -11.56 -21.15 3.46
C ASP A 9 -10.70 -20.56 2.33
N ASN A 10 -11.37 -19.87 1.41
CA ASN A 10 -10.74 -18.98 0.44
C ASN A 10 -10.63 -17.56 1.05
N GLY A 11 -10.66 -17.44 2.39
CA GLY A 11 -10.51 -16.18 3.12
C GLY A 11 -9.03 -15.79 3.22
N VAL A 12 -8.69 -14.60 2.73
CA VAL A 12 -7.35 -14.05 2.94
C VAL A 12 -7.19 -13.79 4.46
N THR A 13 -6.20 -14.40 5.09
CA THR A 13 -5.94 -14.16 6.52
C THR A 13 -5.63 -12.68 6.77
N ARG A 14 -5.92 -12.13 7.97
CA ARG A 14 -5.58 -10.74 8.33
C ARG A 14 -4.10 -10.40 8.08
N SER A 15 -3.20 -11.36 8.29
CA SER A 15 -1.79 -11.24 7.93
C SER A 15 -1.57 -11.14 6.41
N GLY A 16 -2.31 -11.92 5.62
CA GLY A 16 -2.32 -11.82 4.15
C GLY A 16 -2.85 -10.48 3.64
N GLU A 17 -3.94 -9.96 4.23
CA GLU A 17 -4.47 -8.62 3.91
C GLU A 17 -3.43 -7.55 4.21
N THR A 18 -2.83 -7.61 5.40
CA THR A 18 -1.79 -6.66 5.84
C THR A 18 -0.59 -6.67 4.90
N ALA A 19 -0.13 -7.87 4.49
CA ALA A 19 0.96 -8.00 3.54
C ALA A 19 0.60 -7.39 2.17
N ALA A 20 -0.61 -7.67 1.66
CA ALA A 20 -1.08 -7.13 0.39
C ALA A 20 -1.20 -5.59 0.43
N ILE A 21 -1.72 -5.01 1.52
CA ILE A 21 -1.80 -3.57 1.71
C ILE A 21 -0.39 -2.96 1.78
N PHE A 22 0.52 -3.55 2.56
CA PHE A 22 1.89 -3.05 2.68
C PHE A 22 2.65 -3.11 1.35
N THR A 23 2.50 -4.19 0.58
CA THR A 23 3.14 -4.31 -0.73
C THR A 23 2.62 -3.26 -1.71
N SER A 24 1.30 -3.05 -1.76
CA SER A 24 0.67 -2.12 -2.71
C SER A 24 0.85 -0.65 -2.31
N HIS A 25 0.39 -0.26 -1.11
CA HIS A 25 0.43 1.11 -0.63
C HIS A 25 1.79 1.53 -0.07
N GLY A 26 2.65 0.58 0.29
CA GLY A 26 3.97 0.87 0.87
C GLY A 26 5.06 0.76 -0.19
N VAL A 27 5.42 -0.48 -0.53
CA VAL A 27 6.59 -0.76 -1.37
C VAL A 27 6.39 -0.29 -2.80
N LEU A 28 5.27 -0.66 -3.41
CA LEU A 28 4.99 -0.36 -4.82
C LEU A 28 4.76 1.14 -5.01
N ASP A 29 3.93 1.76 -4.17
CA ASP A 29 3.68 3.20 -4.21
C ASP A 29 4.96 4.03 -4.00
N ALA A 30 5.78 3.73 -2.98
CA ALA A 30 7.03 4.44 -2.75
C ALA A 30 8.02 4.28 -3.92
N SER A 31 8.13 3.07 -4.46
CA SER A 31 9.01 2.80 -5.61
C SER A 31 8.57 3.59 -6.84
N THR A 32 7.28 3.57 -7.15
CA THR A 32 6.74 4.25 -8.33
C THR A 32 6.73 5.77 -8.17
N THR A 33 6.52 6.29 -6.95
CA THR A 33 6.66 7.72 -6.63
C THR A 33 8.08 8.20 -6.85
N ILE A 34 9.09 7.46 -6.37
CA ILE A 34 10.50 7.81 -6.58
C ILE A 34 10.86 7.76 -8.08
N LEU A 35 10.38 6.75 -8.81
CA LEU A 35 10.59 6.67 -10.25
C LEU A 35 9.94 7.84 -10.99
N ALA A 36 8.72 8.22 -10.65
CA ALA A 36 8.04 9.37 -11.22
C ALA A 36 8.79 10.67 -10.90
N ALA A 37 9.24 10.86 -9.66
CA ALA A 37 10.03 12.01 -9.25
C ALA A 37 11.38 12.10 -9.99
N ARG A 38 12.00 10.96 -10.34
CA ARG A 38 13.19 10.93 -11.20
C ARG A 38 12.89 11.36 -12.64
N ALA A 39 11.71 11.04 -13.16
CA ALA A 39 11.31 11.35 -14.52
C ALA A 39 10.92 12.84 -14.70
N VAL A 40 10.12 13.38 -13.78
CA VAL A 40 9.52 14.72 -13.92
C VAL A 40 9.94 15.73 -12.84
N GLY A 41 10.78 15.32 -11.89
CA GLY A 41 11.26 16.15 -10.78
C GLY A 41 10.34 16.11 -9.56
N PRO A 42 10.89 16.35 -8.34
CA PRO A 42 10.14 16.25 -7.08
C PRO A 42 9.07 17.34 -6.92
N SER A 43 9.16 18.45 -7.66
CA SER A 43 8.15 19.52 -7.63
C SER A 43 6.80 19.10 -8.22
N ALA A 44 6.76 18.02 -9.00
CA ALA A 44 5.52 17.44 -9.53
C ALA A 44 4.72 16.70 -8.45
N GLU A 45 5.35 16.34 -7.32
CA GLU A 45 4.67 15.68 -6.22
C GLU A 45 3.66 16.63 -5.56
N ALA A 46 2.40 16.17 -5.51
CA ALA A 46 1.29 16.94 -4.95
C ALA A 46 1.32 16.95 -3.42
N ASN A 47 1.83 15.88 -2.80
CA ASN A 47 1.98 15.80 -1.36
C ASN A 47 3.18 16.66 -0.90
N PRO A 48 2.95 17.76 -0.16
CA PRO A 48 4.04 18.66 0.24
C PRO A 48 5.08 17.97 1.13
N ILE A 49 4.67 17.00 1.95
CA ILE A 49 5.58 16.24 2.82
C ILE A 49 6.49 15.35 1.98
N VAL A 50 5.91 14.57 1.05
CA VAL A 50 6.68 13.68 0.18
C VAL A 50 7.59 14.49 -0.74
N ARG A 51 7.13 15.63 -1.26
CA ARG A 51 7.95 16.57 -2.02
C ARG A 51 9.17 17.05 -1.25
N GLU A 52 9.00 17.49 -0.01
CA GLU A 52 10.10 17.93 0.85
C GLU A 52 11.07 16.77 1.15
N LEU A 53 10.55 15.57 1.41
CA LEU A 53 11.36 14.39 1.61
C LEU A 53 12.18 14.04 0.37
N LEU A 54 11.57 14.04 -0.82
CA LEU A 54 12.25 13.80 -2.09
C LEU A 54 13.31 14.86 -2.38
N ALA A 55 13.06 16.12 -1.98
CA ALA A 55 14.05 17.20 -2.08
C ALA A 55 15.26 17.00 -1.15
N MET A 56 15.06 16.35 0.01
CA MET A 56 16.15 15.90 0.88
C MET A 56 16.85 14.64 0.35
N GLY A 57 16.12 13.80 -0.38
CA GLY A 57 16.64 12.64 -1.09
C GLY A 57 15.66 11.46 -1.15
N GLU A 58 15.93 10.51 -2.03
CA GLU A 58 15.08 9.35 -2.26
C GLU A 58 15.00 8.42 -1.05
N LEU A 59 16.12 8.23 -0.34
CA LEU A 59 16.18 7.35 0.82
C LEU A 59 15.32 7.86 1.99
N PRO A 60 15.40 9.15 2.40
CA PRO A 60 14.46 9.74 3.35
C PRO A 60 12.99 9.56 2.95
N ALA A 61 12.65 9.81 1.68
CA ALA A 61 11.29 9.63 1.17
C ALA A 61 10.82 8.18 1.30
N ALA A 62 11.61 7.22 0.82
CA ALA A 62 11.29 5.80 0.91
C ALA A 62 11.08 5.35 2.35
N VAL A 63 12.00 5.72 3.25
CA VAL A 63 11.95 5.31 4.67
C VAL A 63 10.69 5.85 5.34
N VAL A 64 10.37 7.13 5.15
CA VAL A 64 9.19 7.73 5.80
C VAL A 64 7.89 7.17 5.21
N MET A 65 7.79 7.02 3.90
CA MET A 65 6.60 6.41 3.26
C MET A 65 6.39 4.97 3.77
N LEU A 66 7.43 4.14 3.78
CA LEU A 66 7.36 2.78 4.28
C LEU A 66 7.05 2.71 5.78
N ALA A 67 7.60 3.62 6.59
CA ALA A 67 7.33 3.67 8.03
C ALA A 67 5.87 4.02 8.32
N VAL A 68 5.32 5.03 7.63
CA VAL A 68 3.92 5.44 7.79
C VAL A 68 2.99 4.32 7.37
N VAL A 69 3.20 3.73 6.20
CA VAL A 69 2.35 2.64 5.71
C VAL A 69 2.51 1.39 6.55
N GLY A 70 3.74 1.07 6.98
CA GLY A 70 4.01 -0.04 7.89
C GLY A 70 3.31 0.11 9.23
N LEU A 71 3.24 1.32 9.79
CA LEU A 71 2.48 1.61 11.00
C LEU A 71 0.97 1.40 10.78
N CYS A 72 0.41 1.90 9.67
CA CYS A 72 -0.99 1.69 9.32
C CYS A 72 -1.31 0.20 9.13
N CYS A 73 -0.42 -0.55 8.47
CA CYS A 73 -0.53 -1.99 8.27
C CYS A 73 -0.48 -2.74 9.60
N GLY A 74 0.44 -2.37 10.51
CA GLY A 74 0.50 -2.97 11.84
C GLY A 74 -0.76 -2.74 12.68
N ALA A 75 -1.43 -1.60 12.50
CA ALA A 75 -2.69 -1.29 13.16
C ALA A 75 -3.91 -1.96 12.50
N TRP A 76 -3.80 -2.36 11.22
CA TRP A 76 -4.92 -2.87 10.43
C TRP A 76 -5.64 -4.07 11.05
N PRO A 77 -4.98 -5.15 11.52
CA PRO A 77 -5.68 -6.31 12.09
C PRO A 77 -6.58 -5.92 13.27
N VAL A 78 -6.05 -5.10 14.18
CA VAL A 78 -6.79 -4.66 15.38
C VAL A 78 -7.98 -3.77 14.98
N ALA A 79 -7.77 -2.84 14.05
CA ALA A 79 -8.83 -1.96 13.57
C ALA A 79 -9.91 -2.72 12.79
N ALA A 80 -9.51 -3.65 11.91
CA ALA A 80 -10.41 -4.46 11.10
C ALA A 80 -11.27 -5.38 11.97
N ASP A 81 -10.68 -5.99 13.00
CA ASP A 81 -11.41 -6.84 13.94
C ASP A 81 -12.37 -6.02 14.81
N ALA A 82 -11.96 -4.84 15.29
CA ALA A 82 -12.82 -3.95 16.07
C ALA A 82 -14.01 -3.38 15.26
N LEU A 83 -13.87 -3.27 13.94
CA LEU A 83 -14.90 -2.76 13.03
C LEU A 83 -15.73 -3.88 12.39
N GLU A 84 -15.48 -5.16 12.74
CA GLU A 84 -16.06 -6.33 12.07
C GLU A 84 -15.95 -6.23 10.54
N ALA A 85 -14.80 -5.73 10.07
CA ALA A 85 -14.61 -5.36 8.68
C ALA A 85 -14.70 -6.61 7.78
N PRO A 86 -15.54 -6.58 6.71
CA PRO A 86 -15.60 -7.66 5.74
C PRO A 86 -14.24 -7.94 5.09
N GLU A 87 -13.95 -9.21 4.78
CA GLU A 87 -12.67 -9.65 4.17
C GLU A 87 -12.36 -8.96 2.83
N TRP A 88 -13.39 -8.56 2.08
CA TRP A 88 -13.19 -7.84 0.81
C TRP A 88 -12.61 -6.42 1.01
N VAL A 89 -12.69 -5.85 2.21
CA VAL A 89 -12.19 -4.49 2.49
C VAL A 89 -10.66 -4.45 2.42
N GLY A 90 -9.96 -5.45 2.97
CA GLY A 90 -8.51 -5.53 2.88
C GLY A 90 -8.03 -5.62 1.43
N LEU A 91 -8.72 -6.44 0.62
CA LEU A 91 -8.48 -6.54 -0.82
C LEU A 91 -8.78 -5.23 -1.56
N GLY A 92 -9.87 -4.54 -1.19
CA GLY A 92 -10.25 -3.26 -1.77
C GLY A 92 -9.19 -2.18 -1.52
N ILE A 93 -8.69 -2.09 -0.29
CA ILE A 93 -7.58 -1.20 0.06
C ILE A 93 -6.35 -1.58 -0.76
N ALA A 94 -5.91 -2.84 -0.77
CA ALA A 94 -4.74 -3.23 -1.55
C ALA A 94 -4.87 -2.90 -3.05
N THR A 95 -6.08 -3.03 -3.61
CA THR A 95 -6.35 -2.70 -5.01
C THR A 95 -6.21 -1.20 -5.30
N ILE A 96 -6.65 -0.33 -4.37
CA ILE A 96 -6.47 1.12 -4.49
C ILE A 96 -4.98 1.48 -4.54
N GLY A 97 -4.17 0.88 -3.65
CA GLY A 97 -2.72 1.11 -3.63
C GLY A 97 -2.05 0.70 -4.95
N ALA A 98 -2.45 -0.44 -5.52
CA ALA A 98 -1.97 -0.88 -6.81
C ALA A 98 -2.36 0.08 -7.95
N ALA A 99 -3.56 0.65 -7.91
CA ALA A 99 -4.01 1.62 -8.90
C ALA A 99 -3.20 2.92 -8.85
N VAL A 100 -2.92 3.45 -7.65
CA VAL A 100 -2.08 4.65 -7.47
C VAL A 100 -0.68 4.42 -8.03
N ALA A 101 -0.06 3.28 -7.71
CA ALA A 101 1.25 2.94 -8.25
C ALA A 101 1.24 2.80 -9.79
N ALA A 102 0.16 2.26 -10.38
CA ALA A 102 0.01 2.20 -11.82
C ALA A 102 -0.05 3.60 -12.46
N VAL A 103 -0.72 4.57 -11.81
CA VAL A 103 -0.74 5.97 -12.25
C VAL A 103 0.67 6.58 -12.22
N ASN A 104 1.46 6.32 -11.19
CA ASN A 104 2.86 6.75 -11.14
C ASN A 104 3.68 6.16 -12.29
N LEU A 105 3.44 4.89 -12.67
CA LEU A 105 4.08 4.30 -13.84
C LEU A 105 3.67 4.99 -15.15
N VAL A 106 2.42 5.43 -15.29
CA VAL A 106 1.99 6.23 -16.45
C VAL A 106 2.82 7.51 -16.54
N VAL A 107 3.07 8.20 -15.43
CA VAL A 107 3.92 9.41 -15.40
C VAL A 107 5.36 9.11 -15.83
N VAL A 108 5.89 7.94 -15.47
CA VAL A 108 7.25 7.52 -15.87
C VAL A 108 7.36 7.30 -17.39
N PHE A 109 6.29 6.85 -18.05
CA PHE A 109 6.29 6.47 -19.46
C PHE A 109 5.62 7.48 -20.41
N ALA A 110 5.03 8.57 -19.88
CA ALA A 110 4.39 9.64 -20.66
C ALA A 110 5.41 10.69 -21.13
#